data_AF-G5GF43-F1
#
_entry.id   AF-G5GF43-F1
#
_cell.length_a   1.000
_cell.length_b   1.000
_cell.length_c   1.000
_cell.angle_alpha   90.00
_cell.angle_beta   90.00
_cell.angle_gamma   90.00
#
_symmetry.space_group_name_H-M   'P 1'
#
loop_
_entity.id
_entity.type
_entity.pdbx_description
1 polymer ?
#
loop_
_entity_poly.entity_id
_entity_poly.type
_entity_poly.pdbx_seq_one_letter_code
_entity_poly.pdbx_strand_id
1 'polypeptide(L)'
;MRKKLCLLLMAAAMTCSLSLTAFAGYWRQDANGWWYVNDDGRYPYNQWQYIDGKWYYFEREGYMLANAWKQKYYLGPDGAMLTNTTTPDGYRVGADGARLTTIINYH
;
A
#
# COMPACT_ATOMS: atom_id res chain seq x y z
N MET A 1 29.00 -19.41 -56.92
CA MET A 1 29.51 -20.22 -55.79
C MET A 1 29.32 -19.41 -54.50
N ARG A 2 28.20 -19.54 -53.79
CA ARG A 2 28.06 -20.26 -52.50
C ARG A 2 29.30 -20.16 -51.60
N LYS A 3 29.16 -19.47 -50.46
CA LYS A 3 29.45 -19.95 -49.08
C LYS A 3 29.16 -18.84 -48.02
N LYS A 4 28.06 -19.04 -47.28
CA LYS A 4 27.85 -18.88 -45.81
C LYS A 4 28.46 -17.63 -45.14
N LEU A 5 27.61 -16.71 -44.65
CA LEU A 5 27.19 -16.62 -43.23
C LEU A 5 28.24 -15.97 -42.31
N CYS A 6 28.02 -14.69 -41.99
CA CYS A 6 28.41 -14.06 -40.72
C CYS A 6 27.31 -13.07 -40.34
N LEU A 7 26.15 -13.63 -39.97
CA LEU A 7 25.19 -12.98 -39.08
C LEU A 7 25.95 -12.61 -37.80
N LEU A 8 26.04 -11.31 -37.48
CA LEU A 8 26.24 -10.70 -36.16
C LEU A 8 26.75 -9.27 -36.37
N LEU A 9 25.83 -8.33 -36.61
CA LEU A 9 26.12 -6.91 -36.49
C LEU A 9 25.33 -6.35 -35.30
N MET A 10 26.08 -6.21 -34.21
CA MET A 10 26.14 -5.01 -33.36
C MET A 10 25.03 -4.81 -32.31
N ALA A 11 25.38 -5.28 -31.10
CA ALA A 11 25.44 -4.49 -29.87
C ALA A 11 24.16 -3.78 -29.37
N ALA A 12 23.56 -4.42 -28.35
CA ALA A 12 23.31 -3.81 -27.04
C ALA A 12 22.77 -2.36 -27.02
N ALA A 13 21.45 -2.24 -27.12
CA ALA A 13 20.71 -1.17 -26.47
C ALA A 13 19.66 -1.80 -25.54
N MET A 14 20.11 -2.68 -24.63
CA MET A 14 19.31 -3.06 -23.47
C MET A 14 19.84 -2.29 -22.27
N THR A 15 18.93 -1.50 -21.72
CA THR A 15 18.95 -0.93 -20.38
C THR A 15 20.11 0.01 -20.07
N CYS A 16 19.93 1.29 -20.37
CA CYS A 16 20.22 2.26 -19.31
C CYS A 16 19.24 1.93 -18.18
N SER A 17 19.67 1.07 -17.26
CA SER A 17 19.03 0.90 -15.97
C SER A 17 19.11 2.24 -15.28
N LEU A 18 18.14 3.12 -15.54
CA LEU A 18 17.83 4.21 -14.64
C LEU A 18 17.45 3.50 -13.35
N SER A 19 18.41 3.38 -12.44
CA SER A 19 18.11 3.25 -11.03
C SER A 19 17.31 4.49 -10.68
N LEU A 20 15.99 4.45 -10.89
CA LEU A 20 15.10 5.37 -10.23
C LEU A 20 15.38 5.14 -8.76
N THR A 21 15.97 6.13 -8.10
CA THR A 21 15.97 6.16 -6.65
C THR A 21 14.48 6.16 -6.27
N ALA A 22 13.94 4.99 -5.97
CA ALA A 22 12.60 4.88 -5.45
C ALA A 22 12.68 5.47 -4.05
N PHE A 23 12.17 6.68 -3.89
CA PHE A 23 11.97 7.34 -2.61
C PHE A 23 10.84 6.63 -1.85
N ALA A 24 11.01 5.32 -1.63
CA ALA A 24 10.12 4.48 -0.89
C ALA A 24 10.54 4.58 0.57
N GLY A 25 9.65 5.12 1.40
CA GLY A 25 9.81 5.03 2.85
C GLY A 25 9.81 3.59 3.33
N TYR A 26 10.14 3.40 4.60
CA TYR A 26 10.28 2.08 5.21
C TYR A 26 9.51 1.98 6.52
N TRP A 27 9.05 0.77 6.81
CA TRP A 27 8.37 0.45 8.05
C TRP A 27 9.35 0.27 9.20
N ARG A 28 8.97 0.73 10.38
CA ARG A 28 9.67 0.50 11.65
C ARG A 28 8.67 0.03 12.70
N GLN A 29 9.18 -0.68 13.70
CA GLN A 29 8.38 -1.20 14.82
C GLN A 29 9.14 -1.04 16.13
N ASP A 30 8.40 -0.78 17.20
CA ASP A 30 8.85 -0.86 18.58
C ASP A 30 7.78 -1.51 19.48
N ALA A 31 7.91 -1.33 20.80
CA ALA A 31 6.97 -1.88 21.77
C ALA A 31 5.56 -1.27 21.71
N ASN A 32 5.41 -0.07 21.16
CA ASN A 32 4.13 0.65 21.05
C ASN A 32 3.40 0.31 19.75
N GLY A 33 4.14 0.05 18.67
CA GLY A 33 3.55 -0.37 17.41
C GLY A 33 4.43 -0.14 16.20
N TRP A 34 3.79 -0.15 15.03
CA TRP A 34 4.41 0.12 13.74
C TRP A 34 4.30 1.58 13.37
N TRP A 35 5.29 2.15 12.70
CA TRP A 35 5.18 3.43 12.01
C TRP A 35 5.91 3.39 10.68
N TYR A 36 5.64 4.36 9.83
CA TYR A 36 6.30 4.49 8.53
C TYR A 36 7.22 5.70 8.52
N VAL A 37 8.43 5.52 8.01
CA VAL A 37 9.39 6.61 7.81
C VAL A 37 9.45 6.88 6.32
N ASN A 38 8.97 8.06 5.91
CA ASN A 38 9.09 8.54 4.55
C ASN A 38 10.56 8.76 4.18
N ASP A 39 10.83 8.87 2.89
CA ASP A 39 12.18 9.08 2.37
C ASP A 39 12.84 10.39 2.88
N ASP A 40 12.04 11.42 3.18
CA ASP A 40 12.50 12.67 3.78
C ASP A 40 12.81 12.56 5.29
N GLY A 41 12.75 11.36 5.85
CA GLY A 41 12.96 11.07 7.27
C GLY A 41 11.79 11.46 8.17
N ARG A 42 10.70 12.00 7.62
CA ARG A 42 9.48 12.30 8.38
C ARG A 42 8.60 11.07 8.48
N TYR A 43 7.57 11.15 9.31
CA TYR A 43 6.60 10.08 9.47
C TYR A 43 5.18 10.66 9.45
N PRO A 44 4.20 9.95 8.88
CA PRO A 44 2.81 10.37 8.90
C PRO A 44 2.24 10.29 10.32
N TYR A 45 1.42 11.27 10.70
CA TYR A 45 0.66 11.26 11.94
C TYR A 45 -0.70 11.93 11.74
N ASN A 46 -1.71 11.43 12.43
CA ASN A 46 -3.11 11.85 12.33
C ASN A 46 -3.65 11.92 10.88
N GLN A 47 -3.22 11.00 10.02
CA GLN A 47 -3.57 11.02 8.60
C GLN A 47 -3.62 9.63 7.96
N TRP A 48 -4.32 9.55 6.84
CA TRP A 48 -4.30 8.42 5.94
C TRP A 48 -3.08 8.49 5.02
N GLN A 49 -2.43 7.36 4.78
CA GLN A 49 -1.31 7.23 3.85
C GLN A 49 -1.51 6.01 2.98
N TYR A 50 -1.29 6.17 1.68
CA TYR A 50 -1.28 5.08 0.72
C TYR A 50 0.16 4.58 0.56
N ILE A 51 0.38 3.30 0.86
CA ILE A 51 1.70 2.65 0.86
C ILE A 51 1.52 1.29 0.19
N ASP A 52 2.34 1.01 -0.82
CA ASP A 52 2.39 -0.29 -1.51
C ASP A 52 1.01 -0.86 -1.92
N GLY A 53 0.14 0.01 -2.45
CA GLY A 53 -1.17 -0.39 -2.95
C GLY A 53 -2.28 -0.46 -1.89
N LYS A 54 -1.97 -0.17 -0.63
CA LYS A 54 -2.89 -0.28 0.51
C LYS A 54 -3.01 1.05 1.26
N TRP A 55 -4.16 1.27 1.88
CA TRP A 55 -4.40 2.42 2.76
C TRP A 55 -4.11 2.07 4.21
N TYR A 56 -3.38 2.94 4.89
CA TYR A 56 -3.06 2.86 6.32
C TYR A 56 -3.47 4.16 7.00
N TYR A 57 -3.82 4.08 8.28
CA TYR A 57 -4.07 5.28 9.09
C TYR A 57 -3.03 5.36 10.20
N PHE A 58 -2.44 6.55 10.38
CA PHE A 58 -1.49 6.83 11.45
C PHE A 58 -2.14 7.73 12.51
N GLU A 59 -2.01 7.33 13.77
CA GLU A 59 -2.52 8.06 14.92
C GLU A 59 -1.69 9.31 15.21
N ARG A 60 -2.07 10.07 16.23
CA ARG A 60 -1.45 11.36 16.56
C ARG A 60 0.04 11.21 16.91
N GLU A 61 0.40 10.08 17.50
CA GLU A 61 1.74 9.70 17.91
C GLU A 61 2.57 9.18 16.74
N GLY A 62 1.97 8.99 15.56
CA GLY A 62 2.62 8.47 14.36
C GLY A 62 2.61 6.94 14.22
N TYR A 63 1.98 6.22 15.16
CA TYR A 63 1.81 4.78 15.06
C TYR A 63 0.64 4.40 14.16
N MET A 64 0.80 3.30 13.44
CA MET A 64 -0.19 2.71 12.56
C MET A 64 -1.34 2.11 13.38
N LEU A 65 -2.55 2.51 13.03
CA LEU A 65 -3.76 1.92 13.58
C LEU A 65 -3.99 0.52 12.97
N ALA A 66 -4.21 -0.48 13.82
CA ALA A 66 -4.49 -1.86 13.41
C ALA A 66 -5.61 -2.47 14.25
N ASN A 67 -6.31 -3.46 13.70
CA ASN A 67 -7.45 -4.15 14.32
C ASN A 67 -8.54 -3.21 14.86
N ALA A 68 -8.74 -2.07 14.20
CA ALA A 68 -9.58 -1.00 14.73
C ALA A 68 -10.30 -0.21 13.64
N TRP A 69 -11.37 0.48 14.04
CA TRP A 69 -12.12 1.37 13.17
C TRP A 69 -11.51 2.77 13.18
N LYS A 70 -11.29 3.32 11.99
CA LYS A 70 -11.18 4.77 11.77
C LYS A 70 -12.41 5.27 11.03
N GLN A 71 -13.31 5.94 11.77
CA GLN A 71 -14.60 6.42 11.25
C GLN A 71 -15.41 5.26 10.64
N LYS A 72 -15.53 5.23 9.31
CA LYS A 72 -16.27 4.19 8.57
C LYS A 72 -15.36 3.12 7.95
N TYR A 73 -14.06 3.15 8.20
CA TYR A 73 -13.07 2.26 7.60
C TYR A 73 -12.44 1.38 8.66
N TYR A 74 -12.27 0.09 8.37
CA TYR A 74 -11.64 -0.85 9.30
C TYR A 74 -10.22 -1.16 8.86
N LEU A 75 -9.27 -1.05 9.80
CA LEU A 75 -7.88 -1.38 9.61
C LEU A 75 -7.65 -2.80 10.14
N GLY A 76 -7.18 -3.69 9.27
CA GLY A 76 -6.96 -5.09 9.58
C GLY A 76 -5.79 -5.33 10.55
N PRO A 77 -5.46 -6.61 10.82
CA PRO A 77 -4.31 -6.96 11.66
C PRO A 77 -2.96 -6.49 11.11
N ASP A 78 -2.84 -6.37 9.78
CA ASP A 78 -1.68 -5.80 9.10
C ASP A 78 -1.74 -4.26 9.00
N GLY A 79 -2.74 -3.63 9.61
CA GLY A 79 -3.00 -2.19 9.54
C GLY A 79 -3.56 -1.70 8.21
N ALA A 80 -3.74 -2.59 7.22
CA ALA A 80 -4.29 -2.22 5.94
C ALA A 80 -5.80 -2.06 6.01
N MET A 81 -6.32 -1.05 5.34
CA MET A 81 -7.76 -0.85 5.21
C MET A 81 -8.40 -2.01 4.47
N LEU A 82 -9.39 -2.63 5.10
CA LEU A 82 -10.18 -3.68 4.47
C LEU A 82 -11.11 -3.10 3.40
N THR A 83 -11.24 -3.79 2.28
CA THR A 83 -12.18 -3.45 1.20
C THR A 83 -12.90 -4.72 0.74
N ASN A 84 -14.16 -4.56 0.34
CA ASN A 84 -15.00 -5.62 -0.23
C ASN A 84 -14.99 -6.94 0.56
N THR A 85 -15.03 -6.84 1.89
CA THR A 85 -14.91 -7.99 2.80
C THR A 85 -15.75 -7.79 4.07
N THR A 86 -15.75 -8.80 4.94
CA THR A 86 -16.37 -8.76 6.25
C THR A 86 -15.27 -8.56 7.30
N THR A 87 -15.46 -7.58 8.17
CA THR A 87 -14.55 -7.29 9.29
C THR A 87 -14.66 -8.38 10.37
N PRO A 88 -13.63 -8.56 11.22
CA PRO A 88 -13.66 -9.58 12.29
C PRO A 88 -14.82 -9.43 13.29
N ASP A 89 -15.35 -8.21 13.44
CA ASP A 89 -16.52 -7.89 14.27
C ASP A 89 -17.87 -8.01 13.53
N GLY A 90 -17.86 -8.56 12.30
CA GLY A 90 -19.07 -8.98 11.58
C GLY A 90 -19.71 -7.94 10.67
N TYR A 91 -19.11 -6.76 10.48
CA TYR A 91 -19.63 -5.74 9.56
C TYR A 91 -19.12 -5.95 8.13
N ARG A 92 -19.91 -5.59 7.13
CA ARG A 92 -19.46 -5.59 5.72
C ARG A 92 -18.89 -4.23 5.35
N VAL A 93 -17.75 -4.22 4.67
CA VAL A 93 -17.15 -3.03 4.04
C VAL A 93 -17.27 -3.11 2.52
N GLY A 94 -17.58 -1.99 1.88
CA GLY A 94 -17.74 -1.87 0.43
C GLY A 94 -16.41 -1.88 -0.33
N ALA A 95 -16.48 -1.74 -1.66
CA ALA A 95 -15.30 -1.64 -2.52
C ALA A 95 -14.47 -0.37 -2.23
N ASP A 96 -15.09 0.68 -1.70
CA ASP A 96 -14.45 1.90 -1.21
C ASP A 96 -13.88 1.75 0.21
N GLY A 97 -14.05 0.59 0.85
CA GLY A 97 -13.64 0.30 2.23
C GLY A 97 -14.59 0.85 3.30
N ALA A 98 -15.64 1.57 2.91
CA ALA A 98 -16.59 2.12 3.86
C ALA A 98 -17.52 1.03 4.41
N ARG A 99 -17.85 1.12 5.70
CA ARG A 99 -18.84 0.26 6.35
C ARG A 99 -20.20 0.43 5.69
N LEU A 100 -20.76 -0.67 5.21
CA LEU A 100 -22.13 -0.71 4.73
C LEU A 100 -23.07 -0.64 5.93
N THR A 101 -23.89 0.40 6.00
CA THR A 101 -24.84 0.62 7.11
C THR A 101 -26.20 -0.02 6.89
N THR A 102 -26.40 -0.75 5.79
CA THR A 102 -27.71 -1.24 5.33
C THR A 102 -28.73 -0.11 5.19
N ILE A 103 -28.74 0.55 4.04
CA ILE A 103 -30.00 0.79 3.33
C ILE A 103 -29.88 -0.07 2.07
N ILE A 104 -30.58 -1.19 2.06
CA ILE A 104 -30.87 -1.94 0.84
C ILE A 104 -31.75 -1.03 -0.02
N ASN A 105 -31.13 -0.12 -0.78
CA ASN A 105 -31.79 0.53 -1.90
C ASN A 105 -31.89 -0.51 -3.01
N TYR A 106 -32.93 -1.33 -2.93
CA TYR A 106 -33.46 -2.02 -4.10
C TYR A 106 -33.97 -0.95 -5.06
N HIS A 107 -33.24 -0.69 -6.13
CA HIS A 107 -33.76 -0.07 -7.34
C HIS A 107 -33.72 -1.11 -8.45
#